data_AF-A0A359JK20-F1
#
_entry.id   AF-A0A359JK20-F1
#
_cell.length_a   1.000
_cell.length_b   1.000
_cell.length_c   1.000
_cell.angle_alpha   90.00
_cell.angle_beta   90.00
_cell.angle_gamma   90.00
#
_symmetry.space_group_name_H-M   'P 1'
#
loop_
_entity.id
_entity.type
_entity.pdbx_description
1 polymer ?
#
loop_
_entity_poly.entity_id
_entity_poly.type
_entity_poly.pdbx_seq_one_letter_code
_entity_poly.pdbx_strand_id
1 'polypeptide(L)'
;MKNIALSNKSNLLEQDPYQYTLQDVEKPELFRELFPYAEVPKIAYNYRKVPMNMPEKIYITDTTFRDGQQSRAPYTTQQMVEIYKML
;
A
#
# COMPACT_ATOMS: atom_id res chain seq x y z
N MET A 1 16.39 -9.96 20.99
CA MET A 1 16.34 -9.79 19.52
C MET A 1 15.46 -10.93 18.98
N LYS A 2 14.37 -10.64 18.28
CA LYS A 2 13.48 -11.68 17.72
C LYS A 2 14.18 -12.32 16.51
N ASN A 3 14.35 -13.64 16.52
CA ASN A 3 15.00 -14.38 15.42
C ASN A 3 14.08 -14.38 14.19
N ILE A 4 14.62 -13.95 13.04
CA ILE A 4 13.96 -14.01 11.73
C ILE A 4 14.56 -15.22 11.01
N ALA A 5 13.71 -16.15 10.57
CA ALA A 5 14.15 -17.38 9.90
C ALA A 5 13.44 -17.55 8.54
N LEU A 6 14.08 -18.28 7.61
CA LEU A 6 13.48 -18.61 6.32
C LEU A 6 12.42 -19.71 6.51
N SER A 7 11.19 -19.49 6.05
CA SER A 7 10.10 -20.46 6.13
C SER A 7 10.15 -21.42 4.94
N ASN A 8 10.25 -22.72 5.21
CA ASN A 8 10.24 -23.75 4.17
C ASN A 8 8.85 -23.95 3.52
N LYS A 9 7.81 -23.32 4.05
CA LYS A 9 6.44 -23.41 3.53
C LYS A 9 6.13 -22.31 2.52
N SER A 10 6.52 -21.07 2.82
CA SER A 10 6.27 -19.90 1.98
C SER A 10 7.49 -19.44 1.19
N ASN A 11 8.69 -19.94 1.51
CA ASN A 11 9.99 -19.46 1.02
C ASN A 11 10.28 -17.99 1.36
N LEU A 12 9.59 -17.43 2.35
CA LEU A 12 9.77 -16.06 2.82
C LEU A 12 10.44 -16.04 4.19
N LEU A 13 11.02 -14.89 4.56
CA LEU A 13 11.52 -14.65 5.92
C LEU A 13 10.32 -14.45 6.85
N GLU A 14 10.11 -15.38 7.77
CA GLU A 14 9.02 -15.35 8.76
C GLU A 14 9.59 -15.17 10.17
N GLN A 15 8.85 -14.46 11.04
CA GLN A 15 9.14 -14.46 12.46
C GLN A 15 8.59 -15.74 13.08
N ASP A 16 9.36 -16.34 14.00
CA ASP A 16 8.95 -17.48 14.81
C ASP A 16 7.53 -17.24 15.39
N PRO A 17 6.56 -18.17 15.22
CA PRO A 17 5.19 -18.02 15.72
C PRO A 17 5.19 -18.00 17.26
N TYR A 18 5.54 -16.84 17.80
CA TYR A 18 5.53 -16.56 19.22
C TYR A 18 4.11 -16.80 19.75
N GLN A 19 3.97 -17.71 20.73
CA GLN A 19 2.70 -17.91 21.42
C GLN A 19 2.35 -16.64 22.19
N TYR A 20 1.27 -15.98 21.80
CA TYR A 20 0.78 -14.79 22.49
C TYR A 20 0.28 -15.17 23.88
N THR A 21 0.95 -14.68 24.92
CA THR A 21 0.42 -14.67 26.28
C THR A 21 -0.40 -13.39 26.46
N LEU A 22 -1.52 -13.49 27.20
CA LEU A 22 -2.31 -12.32 27.55
C LEU A 22 -1.47 -11.41 28.46
N GLN A 23 -1.26 -10.16 28.06
CA GLN A 23 -0.52 -9.18 28.84
C GLN A 23 -1.47 -8.07 29.28
N ASP A 24 -1.62 -7.91 30.60
CA ASP A 24 -2.29 -6.75 31.17
C ASP A 24 -1.29 -5.60 31.22
N VAL A 25 -1.52 -4.56 30.41
CA VAL A 25 -0.59 -3.44 30.21
C VAL A 25 -1.29 -2.14 30.59
N GLU A 26 -0.58 -1.27 31.33
CA GLU A 26 -1.14 0.01 31.80
C GLU A 26 -1.55 0.97 30.67
N LYS A 27 -0.91 0.85 29.51
CA LYS A 27 -1.14 1.70 28.34
C LYS A 27 -1.20 0.87 27.06
N PRO A 28 -2.06 1.23 26.09
CA PRO A 28 -2.18 0.48 24.85
C PRO A 28 -0.95 0.70 23.95
N GLU A 29 -0.51 -0.36 23.27
CA GLU A 29 0.37 -0.26 22.11
C GLU A 29 -0.44 0.21 20.89
N LEU A 30 -0.15 1.42 20.42
CA LEU A 30 -0.89 2.07 19.34
C LEU A 30 -0.18 1.98 17.99
N PHE A 31 0.99 1.32 17.95
CA PHE A 31 1.81 1.13 16.77
C PHE A 31 2.05 2.43 16.01
N ARG A 32 2.46 3.49 16.73
CA ARG A 32 2.61 4.86 16.17
C ARG A 32 3.59 4.96 15.00
N GLU A 33 4.51 4.01 14.91
CA GLU A 33 5.42 3.90 13.78
C GLU A 33 4.72 3.48 12.48
N LEU A 34 3.66 2.66 12.60
CA LEU A 34 2.83 2.18 11.48
C LEU A 34 1.58 3.05 11.28
N PHE A 35 0.97 3.56 12.36
CA PHE A 35 -0.24 4.40 12.34
C PHE A 35 -0.02 5.78 12.99
N PRO A 36 0.83 6.61 12.36
CA PRO A 36 1.01 8.00 12.78
C PRO A 36 -0.25 8.83 12.50
N TYR A 37 -0.50 9.88 13.29
CA TYR A 37 -1.70 10.72 13.12
C TYR A 37 -1.58 11.77 12.01
N ALA A 38 -0.36 12.15 11.65
CA ALA A 38 -0.10 13.29 10.76
C ALA A 38 0.29 12.89 9.34
N GLU A 39 0.46 11.60 9.07
CA GLU A 39 0.89 11.08 7.77
C GLU A 39 0.14 9.79 7.44
N VAL A 40 0.27 9.33 6.20
CA VAL A 40 -0.36 8.08 5.77
C VAL A 40 0.19 6.88 6.55
N PRO A 41 -0.65 5.87 6.86
CA PRO A 41 -0.18 4.64 7.49
C PRO A 41 0.95 3.97 6.71
N LYS A 42 1.93 3.43 7.43
CA LYS A 42 3.09 2.75 6.85
C LYS A 42 2.87 1.25 6.89
N ILE A 43 3.16 0.58 5.79
CA ILE A 43 3.10 -0.88 5.68
C ILE A 43 4.54 -1.42 5.71
N ALA A 44 4.82 -2.32 6.65
CA ALA A 44 6.08 -3.04 6.69
C ALA A 44 5.99 -4.29 5.81
N TYR A 45 6.91 -4.45 4.87
CA TYR A 45 7.06 -5.70 4.12
C TYR A 45 8.06 -6.60 4.88
N ASN A 46 7.65 -7.80 5.28
CA ASN A 46 8.48 -8.75 6.04
C ASN A 46 9.09 -8.15 7.33
N TYR A 47 8.32 -7.35 8.08
CA TYR A 47 8.77 -6.62 9.28
C TYR A 47 9.96 -5.66 9.03
N ARG A 48 10.20 -5.29 7.77
CA ARG A 48 11.23 -4.32 7.40
C ARG A 48 10.57 -3.07 6.86
N LYS A 49 11.12 -1.92 7.28
CA LYS A 49 10.76 -0.62 6.71
C LYS A 49 11.36 -0.54 5.31
N VAL A 50 10.51 -0.47 4.29
CA VAL A 50 10.94 -0.27 2.91
C VAL A 50 11.08 1.25 2.69
N PRO A 51 12.25 1.75 2.27
CA PRO A 51 12.40 3.16 1.92
C PRO A 51 11.54 3.45 0.69
N MET A 52 10.78 4.55 0.73
CA MET A 52 9.79 4.87 -0.32
C MET A 52 10.42 5.14 -1.68
N ASN A 53 11.72 5.48 -1.74
CA ASN A 53 12.52 5.68 -2.96
C ASN A 53 11.73 6.38 -4.08
N MET A 54 11.11 7.51 -3.76
CA MET A 54 10.27 8.25 -4.70
C MET A 54 11.11 8.64 -5.94
N PRO A 55 10.64 8.33 -7.17
CA PRO A 55 11.39 8.67 -8.37
C PRO A 55 11.46 10.19 -8.57
N GLU A 56 12.56 10.67 -9.16
CA GLU A 56 12.75 12.09 -9.51
C GLU A 56 11.71 12.58 -10.53
N LYS A 57 11.26 11.69 -11.42
CA LYS A 57 10.26 11.98 -12.45
C LYS A 57 9.04 11.09 -12.24
N ILE A 58 7.88 11.72 -12.11
CA ILE A 58 6.58 11.05 -12.05
C ILE A 58 5.98 11.09 -13.45
N TYR A 59 5.54 9.93 -13.92
CA TYR A 59 4.78 9.82 -15.17
C TYR A 59 3.34 9.48 -14.81
N ILE A 60 2.41 10.18 -15.44
CA ILE A 60 0.97 9.94 -15.29
C ILE A 60 0.49 9.33 -16.60
N THR A 61 -0.15 8.18 -16.53
CA THR A 61 -0.87 7.58 -17.65
C THR A 61 -2.36 7.75 -17.39
N ASP A 62 -3.05 8.43 -18.29
CA ASP A 62 -4.50 8.59 -18.21
C ASP A 62 -5.21 7.34 -18.75
N THR A 63 -6.19 6.84 -17.99
CA THR A 63 -7.00 5.67 -18.36
C THR A 63 -8.49 6.00 -18.53
N THR A 64 -8.83 7.28 -18.73
CA THR A 64 -10.21 7.78 -18.81
C THR A 64 -11.02 7.04 -19.88
N PHE A 65 -10.44 6.80 -21.07
CA PHE A 65 -11.13 6.12 -22.18
C PHE A 65 -11.13 4.59 -22.11
N ARG A 66 -10.45 3.99 -21.12
CA ARG A 66 -10.44 2.53 -20.93
C ARG A 66 -11.12 2.12 -19.64
N ASP A 67 -10.57 2.52 -18.49
CA ASP A 67 -11.11 2.17 -17.18
C ASP A 67 -12.22 3.14 -16.76
N GLY A 68 -12.01 4.45 -17.00
CA GLY A 68 -12.99 5.48 -16.63
C GLY A 68 -14.35 5.28 -17.31
N GLN A 69 -14.34 4.92 -18.59
CA GLN A 69 -15.55 4.63 -19.35
C GLN A 69 -16.33 3.40 -18.83
N GLN A 70 -15.68 2.43 -18.16
CA GLN A 70 -16.39 1.27 -17.61
C GLN A 70 -17.33 1.63 -16.46
N SER A 71 -17.09 2.76 -15.79
CA SER A 71 -17.88 3.24 -14.65
C SER A 71 -18.99 4.23 -15.04
N ARG A 72 -19.17 4.49 -16.34
CA ARG A 72 -20.08 5.53 -16.88
C ARG A 72 -20.86 4.98 -18.08
N ALA A 73 -21.94 5.66 -18.44
CA ALA A 73 -22.56 5.43 -19.74
C ALA A 73 -21.54 5.71 -20.87
N PRO A 74 -21.55 4.95 -21.98
CA PRO A 74 -20.59 5.13 -23.06
C PRO A 74 -20.58 6.57 -23.58
N TYR A 75 -19.38 7.15 -23.68
CA TYR A 75 -19.21 8.47 -24.28
C TYR A 75 -19.47 8.41 -25.80
N THR A 76 -20.03 9.48 -26.35
CA THR A 76 -20.03 9.67 -27.80
C THR A 76 -18.61 9.99 -28.28
N THR A 77 -18.33 9.75 -29.56
CA THR A 77 -17.02 10.08 -30.16
C THR A 77 -16.65 11.54 -29.93
N GLN A 78 -17.61 12.47 -30.04
CA GLN A 78 -17.36 13.89 -29.84
C GLN A 78 -16.99 14.21 -28.37
N GLN A 79 -17.64 13.55 -27.40
CA GLN A 79 -17.28 13.68 -25.99
C GLN A 79 -15.89 13.13 -25.71
N MET A 80 -15.53 11.99 -26.31
CA MET A 80 -14.20 11.41 -26.16
C MET A 80 -13.12 12.36 -26.68
N VAL A 81 -13.32 12.93 -27.88
CA VAL A 81 -12.39 13.89 -28.48
C VAL A 81 -12.25 15.14 -27.61
N GLU A 82 -13.35 15.63 -27.04
CA GLU A 82 -13.29 16.83 -26.20
C GLU A 82 -12.56 16.58 -24.89
N ILE A 83 -12.82 15.45 -24.22
CA ILE A 83 -12.07 15.06 -23.02
C ILE A 83 -10.59 14.86 -23.36
N TYR A 84 -10.26 14.29 -24.53
CA TYR A 84 -8.87 14.05 -24.93
C TYR A 84 -8.08 15.35 -25.08
N LYS A 85 -8.71 16.44 -25.53
CA LYS A 85 -8.07 17.76 -25.61
C LYS A 85 -7.80 18.39 -24.24
N MET A 86 -8.48 17.93 -23.19
CA MET A 86 -8.30 18.45 -21.83
C MET A 86 -7.17 17.73 -21.07
N LEU A 87 -6.72 16.58 -21.58
CA LEU A 87 -5.61 15.79 -21.05
C LEU A 87 -4.27 16.25 -21.62
#